data_AF-A0A6J3K4J6-F1
#
_entry.id   AF-A0A6J3K4J6-F1
#
_cell.length_a   1.000
_cell.length_b   1.000
_cell.length_c   1.000
_cell.angle_alpha   90.00
_cell.angle_beta   90.00
_cell.angle_gamma   90.00
#
_symmetry.space_group_name_H-M   'P 1'
#
loop_
_entity.id
_entity.type
_entity.pdbx_description
1 polymer ?
#
loop_
_entity_poly.entity_id
_entity_poly.type
_entity_poly.pdbx_seq_one_letter_code
_entity_poly.pdbx_strand_id
1 'polypeptide(L)'
;MCTTTVTWYEEKKEANQTMEKDVEPLPLPVRTSASQRIIWRNVIGIIVLHFLAVYGFVSGYRDAKLWTWIWSFAYGVVAGLGITAGAHRLWAHKSYSAKIPLRIFLAYLYCMAGQTHFYKWIRDHRTHHRYTETNADPHDATRGFFFSHIGWLMVKRHPAVKEYGSKIDMSDITADPVIKFFDKYYEVIMVSLCFVLPILLPVFAWSETWFISVHAMLIRYVWSLHATFIVNSFAHMWGNRPYNRRVKPTENPTVSFFALGEGWHNYHHSFPWDYKAAELGAYGLNPTTGFIELMARLGLAYNLKTPKKELVDRTILKKGDGTDSLWGHRRH
;
A
#
# COMPACT_ATOMS: atom_id res chain seq x y z
N MET A 1 -11.57 50.22 4.42
CA MET A 1 -11.02 49.40 5.53
C MET A 1 -11.99 48.26 5.80
N CYS A 2 -11.45 47.07 6.08
CA CYS A 2 -12.12 45.83 6.49
C CYS A 2 -13.05 45.16 5.47
N THR A 3 -12.60 44.03 4.90
CA THR A 3 -13.25 42.69 4.94
C THR A 3 -12.66 41.73 3.89
N THR A 4 -11.34 41.56 3.86
CA THR A 4 -10.69 40.45 3.12
C THR A 4 -9.80 39.59 4.01
N THR A 5 -9.49 40.05 5.22
CA THR A 5 -8.70 39.29 6.20
C THR A 5 -9.55 38.26 6.93
N VAL A 6 -10.83 38.52 7.16
CA VAL A 6 -11.72 37.61 7.92
C VAL A 6 -12.00 36.33 7.12
N THR A 7 -12.33 36.43 5.83
CA THR A 7 -12.59 35.27 4.96
C THR A 7 -11.34 34.41 4.76
N TRP A 8 -10.18 35.03 4.56
CA TRP A 8 -8.91 34.30 4.44
C TRP A 8 -8.48 33.62 5.74
N TYR A 9 -8.75 34.24 6.91
CA TYR A 9 -8.46 33.63 8.20
C TYR A 9 -9.43 32.51 8.52
N GLU A 10 -10.72 32.66 8.19
CA GLU A 10 -11.76 31.64 8.35
C GLU A 10 -11.52 30.46 7.41
N GLU A 11 -11.22 30.68 6.13
CA GLU A 11 -10.82 29.61 5.19
C GLU A 11 -9.55 28.90 5.65
N LYS A 12 -8.53 29.62 6.13
CA LYS A 12 -7.33 28.98 6.71
C LYS A 12 -7.64 28.23 8.01
N LYS A 13 -8.57 28.71 8.82
CA LYS A 13 -8.95 28.12 10.10
C LYS A 13 -9.82 26.89 9.88
N GLU A 14 -10.76 26.93 8.94
CA GLU A 14 -11.53 25.78 8.48
C GLU A 14 -10.64 24.76 7.78
N ALA A 15 -9.73 25.17 6.89
CA ALA A 15 -8.74 24.28 6.27
C ALA A 15 -7.81 23.65 7.31
N ASN A 16 -7.31 24.42 8.29
CA ASN A 16 -6.51 23.86 9.38
C ASN A 16 -7.33 22.94 10.29
N GLN A 17 -8.61 23.25 10.58
CA GLN A 17 -9.46 22.42 11.43
C GLN A 17 -9.93 21.14 10.74
N THR A 18 -10.23 21.18 9.43
CA THR A 18 -10.52 19.99 8.63
C THR A 18 -9.27 19.14 8.50
N MET A 19 -8.12 19.72 8.15
CA MET A 19 -6.85 18.98 8.10
C MET A 19 -6.46 18.36 9.44
N GLU A 20 -6.66 19.03 10.59
CA GLU A 20 -6.31 18.48 11.91
C GLU A 20 -7.28 17.37 12.37
N LYS A 21 -8.55 17.41 11.92
CA LYS A 21 -9.55 16.33 12.11
C LYS A 21 -9.32 15.13 11.19
N ASP A 22 -8.81 15.34 9.98
CA ASP A 22 -8.57 14.27 8.99
C ASP A 22 -7.32 13.43 9.29
N VAL A 23 -6.53 13.81 10.31
CA VAL A 23 -5.27 13.16 10.70
C VAL A 23 -5.46 12.09 11.78
N GLU A 24 -6.53 12.15 12.58
CA GLU A 24 -6.79 11.15 13.61
C GLU A 24 -7.88 10.16 13.17
N PRO A 25 -7.68 8.85 13.37
CA PRO A 25 -8.69 7.85 13.00
C PRO A 25 -10.01 8.10 13.71
N LEU A 26 -11.12 7.88 13.02
CA LEU A 26 -12.44 8.04 13.64
C LEU A 26 -12.68 6.89 14.63
N PRO A 27 -12.95 7.18 15.91
CA PRO A 27 -13.31 6.14 16.86
C PRO A 27 -14.66 5.53 16.46
N LEU A 28 -14.82 4.23 16.73
CA LEU A 28 -16.13 3.60 16.63
C LEU A 28 -16.95 3.89 17.89
N PRO A 29 -18.24 4.26 17.77
CA PRO A 29 -19.08 4.55 18.93
C PRO A 29 -19.28 3.34 19.86
N VAL A 30 -19.16 2.09 19.36
CA VAL A 30 -19.21 0.87 20.17
C VAL A 30 -18.27 -0.21 19.58
N ARG A 31 -17.46 -0.85 20.43
CA ARG A 31 -16.63 -2.00 20.03
C ARG A 31 -17.50 -3.26 20.00
N THR A 32 -18.15 -3.54 18.88
CA THR A 32 -18.97 -4.76 18.75
C THR A 32 -18.06 -5.98 18.72
N SER A 33 -18.15 -6.90 19.68
CA SER A 33 -17.44 -8.18 19.59
C SER A 33 -18.12 -9.08 18.55
N ALA A 34 -17.38 -9.55 17.54
CA ALA A 34 -17.88 -10.55 16.61
C ALA A 34 -16.87 -11.69 16.45
N SER A 35 -17.34 -12.93 16.65
CA SER A 35 -16.59 -14.12 16.29
C SER A 35 -16.60 -14.28 14.77
N GLN A 36 -15.43 -14.23 14.15
CA GLN A 36 -15.28 -14.36 12.70
C GLN A 36 -14.97 -15.82 12.33
N ARG A 37 -15.83 -16.40 11.49
CA ARG A 37 -15.65 -17.77 11.02
C ARG A 37 -14.41 -17.89 10.13
N ILE A 38 -13.66 -18.97 10.30
CA ILE A 38 -12.52 -19.33 9.44
C ILE A 38 -13.03 -19.71 8.04
N ILE A 39 -12.29 -19.28 7.02
CA ILE A 39 -12.49 -19.63 5.62
C ILE A 39 -11.43 -20.68 5.25
N TRP A 40 -11.73 -21.96 5.50
CA TRP A 40 -10.78 -23.06 5.31
C TRP A 40 -10.19 -23.15 3.90
N ARG A 41 -10.97 -22.79 2.87
CA ARG A 41 -10.47 -22.68 1.50
C ARG A 41 -9.27 -21.74 1.40
N ASN A 42 -9.33 -20.58 2.07
CA ASN A 42 -8.25 -19.61 2.05
C ASN A 42 -7.06 -20.09 2.88
N VAL A 43 -7.31 -20.72 4.04
CA VAL A 43 -6.26 -21.32 4.87
C VAL A 43 -5.47 -22.35 4.07
N ILE A 44 -6.15 -23.33 3.48
CA ILE A 44 -5.53 -24.39 2.67
C ILE A 44 -4.81 -23.79 1.47
N GLY A 45 -5.44 -22.87 0.73
CA GLY A 45 -4.83 -22.22 -0.44
C GLY A 45 -3.55 -21.45 -0.09
N ILE A 46 -3.55 -20.71 1.02
CA ILE A 46 -2.37 -20.01 1.52
C ILE A 46 -1.27 -21.01 1.89
N ILE A 47 -1.59 -22.07 2.65
CA ILE A 47 -0.60 -23.10 3.04
C ILE A 47 0.02 -23.75 1.79
N VAL A 48 -0.79 -24.17 0.82
CA VAL A 48 -0.31 -24.80 -0.42
C VAL A 48 0.56 -23.84 -1.21
N LEU A 49 0.15 -22.57 -1.37
CA LEU A 49 0.94 -21.56 -2.07
C LEU A 49 2.34 -21.40 -1.47
N HIS A 50 2.43 -21.26 -0.14
CA HIS A 50 3.70 -21.07 0.55
C HIS A 50 4.54 -22.35 0.53
N PHE A 51 3.90 -23.52 0.71
CA PHE A 51 4.57 -24.81 0.63
C PHE A 51 5.21 -25.01 -0.75
N LEU A 52 4.47 -24.77 -1.84
CA LEU A 52 4.99 -24.92 -3.19
C LEU A 52 6.15 -23.95 -3.45
N ALA A 53 6.05 -22.69 -3.02
CA ALA A 53 7.14 -21.73 -3.17
C ALA A 53 8.42 -22.19 -2.43
N VAL A 54 8.29 -22.66 -1.19
CA VAL A 54 9.43 -23.18 -0.40
C VAL A 54 9.98 -24.46 -1.01
N TYR A 55 9.11 -25.38 -1.43
CA TYR A 55 9.50 -26.63 -2.07
C TYR A 55 10.33 -26.37 -3.31
N GLY A 56 9.85 -25.53 -4.23
CA GLY A 56 10.56 -25.19 -5.46
C GLY A 56 11.89 -24.48 -5.22
N PHE A 57 11.97 -23.63 -4.19
CA PHE A 57 13.24 -23.02 -3.80
C PHE A 57 14.22 -24.10 -3.33
N VAL A 58 13.84 -24.93 -2.35
CA VAL A 58 14.73 -25.96 -1.79
C VAL A 58 15.14 -27.00 -2.82
N SER A 59 14.22 -27.43 -3.69
CA SER A 59 14.47 -28.52 -4.64
C SER A 59 15.17 -28.10 -5.93
N GLY A 60 15.08 -26.82 -6.33
CA GLY A 60 15.48 -26.40 -7.68
C GLY A 60 16.30 -25.11 -7.76
N TYR A 61 16.64 -24.45 -6.64
CA TYR A 61 17.29 -23.13 -6.73
C TYR A 61 18.67 -23.14 -7.40
N ARG A 62 19.40 -24.27 -7.30
CA ARG A 62 20.74 -24.42 -7.89
C ARG A 62 20.70 -24.67 -9.39
N ASP A 63 19.62 -25.27 -9.88
CA ASP A 63 19.45 -25.62 -11.28
C ASP A 63 18.87 -24.46 -12.09
N ALA A 64 18.31 -23.45 -11.41
CA ALA A 64 17.74 -22.27 -12.01
C ALA A 64 18.81 -21.39 -12.65
N LYS A 65 18.56 -20.96 -13.90
CA LYS A 65 19.41 -20.01 -14.61
C LYS A 65 19.38 -18.67 -13.90
N LEU A 66 20.53 -17.99 -13.81
CA LEU A 66 20.64 -16.67 -13.17
C LEU A 66 19.60 -15.65 -13.71
N TRP A 67 19.35 -15.68 -15.02
CA TRP A 67 18.36 -14.82 -15.67
C TRP A 67 16.94 -15.03 -15.14
N THR A 68 16.57 -16.22 -14.69
CA THR A 68 15.27 -16.51 -14.07
C THR A 68 15.09 -15.75 -12.76
N TRP A 69 16.14 -15.66 -11.93
CA TRP A 69 16.11 -14.90 -10.69
C TRP A 69 16.07 -13.39 -10.93
N ILE A 70 16.91 -12.90 -11.84
CA ILE A 70 16.92 -11.48 -12.23
C ILE A 70 15.55 -11.07 -12.77
N TRP A 71 14.98 -11.87 -13.69
CA TRP A 71 13.65 -11.67 -14.23
C TRP A 71 12.58 -11.63 -13.14
N SER A 72 12.53 -12.66 -12.29
CA SER A 72 11.51 -12.78 -11.25
C SER A 72 11.56 -11.60 -10.28
N PHE A 73 12.76 -11.22 -9.84
CA PHE A 73 12.96 -10.07 -8.96
C PHE A 73 12.54 -8.75 -9.62
N ALA A 74 13.04 -8.47 -10.83
CA ALA A 74 12.70 -7.25 -11.57
C ALA A 74 11.20 -7.17 -11.85
N TYR A 75 10.57 -8.28 -12.24
CA TYR A 75 9.13 -8.37 -12.47
C TYR A 75 8.33 -8.04 -11.20
N GLY A 76 8.76 -8.57 -10.05
CA GLY A 76 8.16 -8.27 -8.75
C GLY A 76 8.28 -6.81 -8.34
N VAL A 77 9.44 -6.18 -8.53
CA VAL A 77 9.66 -4.75 -8.23
C VAL A 77 8.78 -3.87 -9.13
N VAL A 78 8.75 -4.15 -10.42
CA VAL A 78 7.91 -3.42 -11.38
C VAL A 78 6.42 -3.60 -11.06
N ALA A 79 5.97 -4.81 -10.75
CA ALA A 79 4.60 -5.06 -10.30
C ALA A 79 4.26 -4.27 -9.01
N GLY A 80 5.22 -4.17 -8.08
CA GLY A 80 5.07 -3.40 -6.83
C GLY A 80 4.71 -1.93 -7.06
N LEU A 81 5.24 -1.29 -8.12
CA LEU A 81 4.87 0.08 -8.50
C LEU A 81 3.38 0.23 -8.84
N GLY A 82 2.74 -0.82 -9.34
CA GLY A 82 1.30 -0.83 -9.58
C GLY A 82 0.48 -0.70 -8.28
N ILE A 83 1.00 -1.24 -7.17
CA ILE A 83 0.41 -1.06 -5.84
C ILE A 83 0.75 0.33 -5.31
N THR A 84 2.05 0.67 -5.23
CA THR A 84 2.51 1.86 -4.50
C THR A 84 2.22 3.16 -5.28
N ALA A 85 2.74 3.31 -6.50
CA ALA A 85 2.48 4.49 -7.32
C ALA A 85 1.02 4.52 -7.82
N GLY A 86 0.44 3.35 -8.10
CA GLY A 86 -0.93 3.20 -8.59
C GLY A 86 -1.98 3.15 -7.48
N ALA A 87 -2.38 1.93 -7.10
CA ALA A 87 -3.54 1.67 -6.23
C ALA A 87 -3.56 2.53 -4.97
N HIS A 88 -2.39 2.68 -4.34
CA HIS A 88 -2.18 3.42 -3.11
C HIS A 88 -2.17 4.94 -3.34
N ARG A 89 -1.09 5.49 -3.89
CA ARG A 89 -0.86 6.94 -3.92
C ARG A 89 -1.77 7.66 -4.93
N LEU A 90 -1.93 7.12 -6.14
CA LEU A 90 -2.76 7.71 -7.18
C LEU A 90 -4.25 7.58 -6.86
N TRP A 91 -4.75 6.35 -6.71
CA TRP A 91 -6.20 6.11 -6.63
C TRP A 91 -6.76 6.17 -5.21
N ALA A 92 -6.12 5.54 -4.22
CA ALA A 92 -6.66 5.56 -2.87
C ALA A 92 -6.54 6.95 -2.22
N HIS A 93 -5.39 7.61 -2.38
CA HIS A 93 -5.09 8.89 -1.72
C HIS A 93 -5.22 10.13 -2.59
N LYS A 94 -5.32 9.99 -3.92
CA LYS A 94 -5.38 11.14 -4.84
C LYS A 94 -4.24 12.14 -4.58
N SER A 95 -3.05 11.62 -4.28
CA SER A 95 -1.90 12.44 -3.89
C SER A 95 -1.20 13.09 -5.08
N TYR A 96 -1.48 12.59 -6.29
CA TYR A 96 -1.13 13.21 -7.56
C TYR A 96 -2.17 12.85 -8.63
N SER A 97 -2.08 13.51 -9.78
CA SER A 97 -2.89 13.22 -10.97
C SER A 97 -2.03 12.61 -12.07
N ALA A 98 -2.61 11.72 -12.87
CA ALA A 98 -1.93 11.03 -13.95
C ALA A 98 -2.72 11.12 -15.25
N LYS A 99 -2.02 11.31 -16.38
CA LYS A 99 -2.62 11.19 -17.72
C LYS A 99 -3.03 9.74 -17.99
N ILE A 100 -3.95 9.55 -18.94
CA ILE A 100 -4.49 8.23 -19.30
C ILE A 100 -3.39 7.18 -19.58
N PRO A 101 -2.30 7.48 -20.33
CA PRO A 101 -1.25 6.49 -20.57
C PRO A 101 -0.60 5.96 -19.29
N LEU A 102 -0.29 6.84 -18.33
CA LEU A 102 0.29 6.42 -17.05
C LEU A 102 -0.71 5.64 -16.20
N ARG A 103 -1.99 6.02 -16.21
CA ARG A 103 -3.06 5.28 -15.52
C ARG A 103 -3.21 3.85 -16.05
N ILE A 104 -3.21 3.69 -17.37
CA ILE A 104 -3.27 2.36 -18.02
C ILE A 104 -2.02 1.55 -17.67
N PHE A 105 -0.84 2.16 -17.75
CA PHE A 105 0.42 1.51 -17.40
C PHE A 105 0.40 1.00 -15.96
N LEU A 106 0.10 1.86 -14.98
CA LEU A 106 -0.01 1.49 -13.57
C LEU A 106 -1.09 0.44 -13.32
N ALA A 107 -2.18 0.46 -14.10
CA ALA A 107 -3.22 -0.56 -13.97
C ALA A 107 -2.74 -1.95 -14.40
N TYR A 108 -1.95 -2.03 -15.48
CA TYR A 108 -1.28 -3.28 -15.85
C TYR A 108 -0.31 -3.76 -14.77
N LEU A 109 0.51 -2.85 -14.21
CA LEU A 109 1.44 -3.20 -13.13
C LEU A 109 0.71 -3.75 -11.91
N TYR A 110 -0.45 -3.19 -11.57
CA TYR A 110 -1.26 -3.69 -10.46
C TYR A 110 -1.81 -5.10 -10.73
N CYS A 111 -2.24 -5.39 -11.97
CA CYS A 111 -2.63 -6.73 -12.36
C CYS A 111 -1.43 -7.72 -12.33
N MET A 112 -0.22 -7.26 -12.66
CA MET A 112 1.01 -8.09 -12.49
C MET A 112 1.25 -8.44 -11.02
N ALA A 113 0.88 -7.57 -10.08
CA ALA A 113 1.06 -7.81 -8.65
C ALA A 113 0.11 -8.87 -8.07
N GLY A 114 -1.04 -9.12 -8.73
CA GLY A 114 -1.97 -10.19 -8.36
C GLY A 114 -2.66 -9.99 -7.02
N GLN A 115 -3.02 -8.74 -6.68
CA GLN A 115 -3.81 -8.41 -5.49
C GLN A 115 -5.30 -8.75 -5.70
N THR A 116 -6.23 -7.96 -5.16
CA THR A 116 -7.66 -8.12 -5.45
C THR A 116 -8.11 -7.09 -6.49
N HIS A 117 -9.41 -6.98 -6.79
CA HIS A 117 -9.92 -5.97 -7.72
C HIS A 117 -9.65 -4.56 -7.18
N PHE A 118 -9.43 -3.57 -8.07
CA PHE A 118 -9.10 -2.19 -7.70
C PHE A 118 -10.14 -1.60 -6.75
N TYR A 119 -11.42 -1.67 -7.10
CA TYR A 119 -12.50 -1.11 -6.27
C TYR A 119 -12.42 -1.63 -4.84
N LYS A 120 -12.20 -2.93 -4.68
CA LYS A 120 -12.13 -3.59 -3.37
C LYS A 120 -10.87 -3.18 -2.62
N TRP A 121 -9.70 -3.21 -3.26
CA TRP A 121 -8.44 -2.83 -2.63
C TRP A 121 -8.48 -1.37 -2.15
N ILE A 122 -8.92 -0.45 -3.02
CA ILE A 122 -8.99 0.98 -2.72
C ILE A 122 -10.00 1.26 -1.61
N ARG A 123 -11.19 0.65 -1.65
CA ARG A 123 -12.19 0.81 -0.59
C ARG A 123 -11.65 0.31 0.75
N ASP A 124 -11.02 -0.86 0.76
CA ASP A 124 -10.48 -1.45 1.98
C ASP A 124 -9.35 -0.58 2.54
N HIS A 125 -8.47 -0.04 1.68
CA HIS A 125 -7.39 0.89 2.08
C HIS A 125 -7.92 2.22 2.63
N ARG A 126 -8.91 2.84 1.97
CA ARG A 126 -9.58 4.05 2.47
C ARG A 126 -10.30 3.79 3.80
N THR A 127 -10.89 2.60 3.97
CA THR A 127 -11.52 2.18 5.24
C THR A 127 -10.47 2.03 6.33
N HIS A 128 -9.33 1.40 6.01
CA HIS A 128 -8.19 1.27 6.92
C HIS A 128 -7.74 2.64 7.43
N HIS A 129 -7.41 3.59 6.57
CA HIS A 129 -6.99 4.93 7.04
C HIS A 129 -8.04 5.63 7.91
N ARG A 130 -9.32 5.52 7.54
CA ARG A 130 -10.39 6.24 8.25
C ARG A 130 -10.68 5.65 9.63
N TYR A 131 -10.49 4.34 9.80
CA TYR A 131 -10.89 3.61 11.00
C TYR A 131 -9.79 2.67 11.52
N THR A 132 -8.52 3.01 11.30
CA THR A 132 -7.36 2.17 11.67
C THR A 132 -7.40 1.83 13.16
N GLU A 133 -6.94 0.62 13.50
CA GLU A 133 -6.98 0.08 14.88
C GLU A 133 -8.38 -0.06 15.50
N THR A 134 -9.42 -0.17 14.68
CA THR A 134 -10.78 -0.48 15.14
C THR A 134 -11.31 -1.75 14.49
N ASN A 135 -12.47 -2.23 14.93
CA ASN A 135 -13.13 -3.39 14.31
C ASN A 135 -13.60 -3.13 12.85
N ALA A 136 -13.54 -1.88 12.37
CA ALA A 136 -13.81 -1.50 10.99
C ALA A 136 -12.56 -1.54 10.10
N ASP A 137 -11.36 -1.63 10.69
CA ASP A 137 -10.11 -1.83 9.96
C ASP A 137 -10.04 -3.27 9.40
N PRO A 138 -9.91 -3.46 8.07
CA PRO A 138 -9.80 -4.78 7.47
C PRO A 138 -8.66 -5.64 8.02
N HIS A 139 -7.56 -5.02 8.45
CA HIS A 139 -6.35 -5.69 8.94
C HIS A 139 -5.89 -5.11 10.30
N ASP A 140 -6.87 -4.83 11.17
CA ASP A 140 -6.70 -4.32 12.55
C ASP A 140 -5.49 -4.91 13.30
N ALA A 141 -4.44 -4.09 13.43
CA ALA A 141 -3.21 -4.44 14.12
C ALA A 141 -3.39 -4.62 15.64
N THR A 142 -4.52 -4.23 16.24
CA THR A 142 -4.83 -4.52 17.66
C THR A 142 -5.10 -6.00 17.91
N ARG A 143 -5.35 -6.79 16.87
CA ARG A 143 -5.56 -8.24 16.94
C ARG A 143 -4.28 -9.06 16.85
N GLY A 144 -3.14 -8.39 16.81
CA GLY A 144 -1.82 -9.00 16.82
C GLY A 144 -1.25 -9.26 15.42
N PHE A 145 0.05 -9.52 15.40
CA PHE A 145 0.88 -9.63 14.20
C PHE A 145 0.31 -10.58 13.15
N PHE A 146 -0.04 -11.81 13.55
CA PHE A 146 -0.51 -12.81 12.60
C PHE A 146 -1.77 -12.36 11.87
N PHE A 147 -2.70 -11.72 12.60
CA PHE A 147 -3.95 -11.25 12.00
C PHE A 147 -3.70 -10.14 10.97
N SER A 148 -2.97 -9.08 11.33
CA SER A 148 -2.72 -7.95 10.43
C SER A 148 -1.80 -8.31 9.26
N HIS A 149 -0.90 -9.29 9.44
CA HIS A 149 -0.02 -9.75 8.37
C HIS A 149 -0.77 -10.61 7.33
N ILE A 150 -1.42 -11.70 7.73
CA ILE A 150 -2.03 -12.64 6.77
C ILE A 150 -3.34 -13.28 7.26
N GLY A 151 -3.55 -13.36 8.57
CA GLY A 151 -4.72 -14.01 9.17
C GLY A 151 -6.05 -13.36 8.81
N TRP A 152 -6.06 -12.05 8.51
CA TRP A 152 -7.25 -11.35 8.03
C TRP A 152 -7.81 -11.90 6.70
N LEU A 153 -6.97 -12.56 5.88
CA LEU A 153 -7.39 -13.25 4.66
C LEU A 153 -8.01 -14.62 4.93
N MET A 154 -7.80 -15.18 6.12
CA MET A 154 -8.23 -16.53 6.49
C MET A 154 -9.57 -16.58 7.21
N VAL A 155 -10.17 -15.43 7.52
CA VAL A 155 -11.44 -15.34 8.26
C VAL A 155 -12.44 -14.46 7.53
N LYS A 156 -13.73 -14.66 7.80
CA LYS A 156 -14.76 -13.71 7.35
C LYS A 156 -14.48 -12.34 7.96
N ARG A 157 -14.69 -11.26 7.21
CA ARG A 157 -14.50 -9.89 7.71
C ARG A 157 -15.43 -9.60 8.88
N HIS A 158 -14.95 -8.78 9.80
CA HIS A 158 -15.78 -8.28 10.89
C HIS A 158 -16.94 -7.45 10.30
N PRO A 159 -18.18 -7.55 10.83
CA PRO A 159 -19.34 -6.84 10.27
C PRO A 159 -19.12 -5.33 10.08
N ALA A 160 -18.42 -4.69 11.03
CA ALA A 160 -18.07 -3.27 10.95
C ALA A 160 -17.22 -2.92 9.71
N VAL A 161 -16.34 -3.82 9.22
CA VAL A 161 -15.58 -3.58 7.98
C VAL A 161 -16.53 -3.39 6.80
N LYS A 162 -17.61 -4.18 6.73
CA LYS A 162 -18.62 -4.06 5.66
C LYS A 162 -19.46 -2.81 5.85
N GLU A 163 -19.92 -2.56 7.08
CA GLU A 163 -20.78 -1.41 7.39
C GLU A 163 -20.06 -0.09 7.13
N TYR A 164 -18.89 0.12 7.73
CA TYR A 164 -18.15 1.37 7.62
C TYR A 164 -17.45 1.51 6.27
N GLY A 165 -17.05 0.39 5.65
CA GLY A 165 -16.54 0.40 4.28
C GLY A 165 -17.58 0.84 3.25
N SER A 166 -18.87 0.62 3.50
CA SER A 166 -19.94 1.14 2.62
C SER A 166 -20.17 2.65 2.74
N LYS A 167 -19.65 3.28 3.80
CA LYS A 167 -19.71 4.74 4.04
C LYS A 167 -18.52 5.48 3.43
N ILE A 168 -17.56 4.78 2.83
CA ILE A 168 -16.43 5.38 2.13
C ILE A 168 -16.90 5.88 0.77
N ASP A 169 -16.61 7.14 0.45
CA ASP A 169 -16.84 7.67 -0.89
C ASP A 169 -15.92 6.96 -1.89
N MET A 170 -16.55 6.38 -2.91
CA MET A 170 -15.91 5.65 -4.01
C MET A 170 -16.36 6.18 -5.38
N SER A 171 -17.06 7.34 -5.41
CA SER A 171 -17.62 7.93 -6.62
C SER A 171 -16.57 8.13 -7.71
N ASP A 172 -15.39 8.63 -7.32
CA ASP A 172 -14.25 8.83 -8.22
C ASP A 172 -13.74 7.53 -8.85
N ILE A 173 -13.74 6.44 -8.08
CA ILE A 173 -13.28 5.12 -8.55
C ILE A 173 -14.32 4.52 -9.50
N THR A 174 -15.60 4.68 -9.19
CA THR A 174 -16.69 4.22 -10.08
C THR A 174 -16.80 5.03 -11.37
N ALA A 175 -16.31 6.27 -11.38
CA ALA A 175 -16.28 7.13 -12.56
C ALA A 175 -15.02 6.93 -13.42
N ASP A 176 -13.94 6.36 -12.86
CA ASP A 176 -12.67 6.15 -13.56
C ASP A 176 -12.80 5.10 -14.69
N PRO A 177 -12.69 5.48 -15.98
CA PRO A 177 -12.85 4.54 -17.08
C PRO A 177 -11.76 3.47 -17.15
N VAL A 178 -10.54 3.77 -16.67
CA VAL A 178 -9.44 2.81 -16.62
C VAL A 178 -9.75 1.74 -15.58
N ILE A 179 -10.14 2.14 -14.37
CA ILE A 179 -10.52 1.18 -13.32
C ILE A 179 -11.70 0.33 -13.77
N LYS A 180 -12.75 0.93 -14.34
CA LYS A 180 -13.91 0.17 -14.84
C LYS A 180 -13.53 -0.91 -15.84
N PHE A 181 -12.62 -0.61 -16.76
CA PHE A 181 -12.13 -1.58 -17.74
C PHE A 181 -11.35 -2.71 -17.06
N PHE A 182 -10.37 -2.36 -16.24
CA PHE A 182 -9.51 -3.34 -15.60
C PHE A 182 -10.24 -4.19 -14.56
N ASP A 183 -11.19 -3.64 -13.80
CA ASP A 183 -12.02 -4.41 -12.87
C ASP A 183 -12.99 -5.34 -13.61
N LYS A 184 -13.52 -4.95 -14.78
CA LYS A 184 -14.39 -5.81 -15.60
C LYS A 184 -13.64 -7.04 -16.12
N TYR A 185 -12.39 -6.88 -16.52
CA TYR A 185 -11.57 -7.96 -17.11
C TYR A 185 -10.48 -8.46 -16.16
N TYR A 186 -10.62 -8.18 -14.86
CA TYR A 186 -9.55 -8.33 -13.88
C TYR A 186 -8.94 -9.73 -13.90
N GLU A 187 -9.78 -10.76 -13.78
CA GLU A 187 -9.31 -12.15 -13.67
C GLU A 187 -8.48 -12.57 -14.90
N VAL A 188 -8.91 -12.22 -16.10
CA VAL A 188 -8.19 -12.59 -17.34
C VAL A 188 -6.85 -11.85 -17.42
N ILE A 189 -6.85 -10.54 -17.18
CA ILE A 189 -5.63 -9.71 -17.25
C ILE A 189 -4.66 -10.11 -16.14
N MET A 190 -5.16 -10.28 -14.92
CA MET A 190 -4.36 -10.67 -13.75
C MET A 190 -3.80 -12.07 -13.91
N VAL A 191 -4.57 -13.07 -14.33
CA VAL A 191 -4.04 -14.43 -14.56
C VAL A 191 -2.95 -14.41 -15.63
N SER A 192 -3.19 -13.67 -16.72
CA SER A 192 -2.23 -13.55 -17.82
C SER A 192 -0.92 -12.91 -17.38
N LEU A 193 -0.98 -11.83 -16.58
CA LEU A 193 0.21 -11.07 -16.21
C LEU A 193 0.87 -11.56 -14.92
N CYS A 194 0.11 -11.89 -13.88
CA CYS A 194 0.68 -12.31 -12.60
C CYS A 194 1.27 -13.73 -12.66
N PHE A 195 0.67 -14.62 -13.45
CA PHE A 195 1.01 -16.04 -13.48
C PHE A 195 1.55 -16.48 -14.84
N VAL A 196 0.81 -16.29 -15.94
CA VAL A 196 1.18 -16.90 -17.24
C VAL A 196 2.44 -16.28 -17.83
N LEU A 197 2.47 -14.97 -18.04
CA LEU A 197 3.61 -14.27 -18.65
C LEU A 197 4.95 -14.50 -17.93
N PRO A 198 5.05 -14.39 -16.59
CA PRO A 198 6.32 -14.63 -15.90
C PRO A 198 6.76 -16.09 -15.92
N ILE A 199 5.88 -17.04 -16.26
CA ILE A 199 6.23 -18.45 -16.52
C ILE A 199 6.71 -18.63 -17.97
N LEU A 200 5.97 -18.13 -18.95
CA LEU A 200 6.30 -18.38 -20.35
C LEU A 200 7.61 -17.73 -20.75
N LEU A 201 7.87 -16.51 -20.28
CA LEU A 201 9.03 -15.75 -20.73
C LEU A 201 10.36 -16.46 -20.41
N PRO A 202 10.63 -16.96 -19.18
CA PRO A 202 11.86 -17.72 -18.91
C PRO A 202 12.00 -18.99 -19.75
N VAL A 203 10.90 -19.72 -19.96
CA VAL A 203 10.88 -20.96 -20.74
C VAL A 203 11.26 -20.69 -22.19
N PHE A 204 10.71 -19.66 -22.81
CA PHE A 204 10.95 -19.40 -24.24
C PHE A 204 12.17 -18.52 -24.51
N ALA A 205 12.49 -17.54 -23.65
CA ALA A 205 13.55 -16.57 -23.92
C ALA A 205 14.95 -17.11 -23.60
N TRP A 206 15.09 -17.98 -22.59
CA TRP A 206 16.38 -18.59 -22.25
C TRP A 206 16.30 -20.07 -21.92
N SER A 207 15.24 -20.76 -22.38
CA SER A 207 15.09 -22.22 -22.25
C SER A 207 15.13 -22.70 -20.80
N GLU A 208 14.51 -21.97 -19.88
CA GLU A 208 14.31 -22.45 -18.51
C GLU A 208 13.35 -23.64 -18.48
N THR A 209 13.48 -24.53 -17.49
CA THR A 209 12.51 -25.62 -17.34
C THR A 209 11.16 -25.11 -16.85
N TRP A 210 10.07 -25.78 -17.26
CA TRP A 210 8.72 -25.47 -16.77
C TRP A 210 8.65 -25.54 -15.24
N PHE A 211 9.28 -26.54 -14.64
CA PHE A 211 9.32 -26.70 -13.20
C PHE A 211 9.92 -25.47 -12.51
N ILE A 212 11.12 -25.06 -12.92
CA ILE A 212 11.82 -23.91 -12.32
C ILE A 212 11.03 -22.62 -12.55
N SER A 213 10.51 -22.42 -13.75
CA SER A 213 9.82 -21.19 -14.10
C SER A 213 8.49 -21.01 -13.33
N VAL A 214 7.70 -22.09 -13.18
CA VAL A 214 6.49 -22.09 -12.33
C VAL A 214 6.85 -21.74 -10.88
N HIS A 215 7.87 -22.39 -10.32
CA HIS A 215 8.25 -22.15 -8.94
C HIS A 215 8.87 -20.76 -8.71
N ALA A 216 9.64 -20.24 -9.67
CA ALA A 216 10.17 -18.88 -9.61
C ALA A 216 9.04 -17.83 -9.59
N MET A 217 7.98 -18.03 -10.37
CA MET A 217 6.78 -17.21 -10.33
C MET A 217 6.09 -17.30 -8.96
N LEU A 218 5.93 -18.51 -8.39
CA LEU A 218 5.32 -18.70 -7.06
C LEU A 218 6.12 -18.02 -5.95
N ILE A 219 7.46 -18.18 -5.97
CA ILE A 219 8.37 -17.54 -5.02
C ILE A 219 8.24 -16.02 -5.11
N ARG A 220 8.27 -15.46 -6.32
CA ARG A 220 8.05 -14.02 -6.53
C ARG A 220 6.67 -13.60 -5.99
N TYR A 221 5.62 -14.36 -6.26
CA TYR A 221 4.28 -14.00 -5.80
C TYR A 221 4.18 -13.97 -4.28
N VAL A 222 4.66 -15.01 -3.61
CA VAL A 222 4.72 -15.08 -2.14
C VAL A 222 5.55 -13.92 -1.56
N TRP A 223 6.71 -13.64 -2.15
CA TRP A 223 7.54 -12.50 -1.75
C TRP A 223 6.80 -11.17 -1.90
N SER A 224 6.15 -10.92 -3.03
CA SER A 224 5.37 -9.70 -3.27
C SER A 224 4.20 -9.55 -2.28
N LEU A 225 3.53 -10.65 -1.92
CA LEU A 225 2.48 -10.65 -0.90
C LEU A 225 3.05 -10.23 0.46
N HIS A 226 4.14 -10.87 0.92
CA HIS A 226 4.76 -10.52 2.20
C HIS A 226 5.30 -9.09 2.21
N ALA A 227 5.93 -8.62 1.13
CA ALA A 227 6.38 -7.24 0.99
C ALA A 227 5.23 -6.23 1.14
N THR A 228 4.01 -6.59 0.72
CA THR A 228 2.81 -5.78 0.98
C THR A 228 2.33 -5.92 2.43
N PHE A 229 2.28 -7.15 2.95
CA PHE A 229 1.71 -7.47 4.26
C PHE A 229 2.53 -6.95 5.43
N ILE A 230 3.85 -6.76 5.27
CA ILE A 230 4.69 -6.14 6.30
C ILE A 230 4.30 -4.67 6.56
N VAL A 231 3.67 -3.99 5.59
CA VAL A 231 3.16 -2.62 5.81
C VAL A 231 2.01 -2.67 6.83
N ASN A 232 1.08 -3.61 6.69
CA ASN A 232 -0.06 -3.76 7.61
C ASN A 232 0.36 -4.28 9.00
N SER A 233 1.47 -5.01 9.10
CA SER A 233 1.93 -5.62 10.35
C SER A 233 3.12 -4.91 10.96
N PHE A 234 4.32 -5.03 10.37
CA PHE A 234 5.53 -4.44 10.93
C PHE A 234 5.41 -2.93 11.07
N ALA A 235 4.88 -2.23 10.07
CA ALA A 235 4.75 -0.79 10.11
C ALA A 235 3.62 -0.27 11.03
N HIS A 236 2.88 -1.15 11.70
CA HIS A 236 1.94 -0.79 12.78
C HIS A 236 2.43 -1.23 14.17
N MET A 237 3.55 -1.94 14.25
CA MET A 237 4.00 -2.58 15.49
C MET A 237 5.40 -2.14 15.91
N TRP A 238 6.34 -2.05 14.97
CA TRP A 238 7.75 -1.84 15.27
C TRP A 238 8.35 -0.68 14.48
N GLY A 239 8.81 0.33 15.22
CA GLY A 239 9.42 1.54 14.71
C GLY A 239 9.08 2.73 15.61
N ASN A 240 9.43 3.93 15.16
CA ASN A 240 9.26 5.18 15.88
C ASN A 240 8.09 6.01 15.30
N ARG A 241 7.61 7.02 16.05
CA ARG A 241 6.41 7.81 15.76
C ARG A 241 6.67 9.32 15.83
N PRO A 242 7.55 9.84 14.95
CA PRO A 242 8.02 11.22 15.01
C PRO A 242 6.93 12.25 14.68
N TYR A 243 5.84 11.87 13.99
CA TYR A 243 4.77 12.79 13.60
C TYR A 243 3.53 12.67 14.50
N ASN A 244 3.13 11.44 14.84
CA ASN A 244 1.95 11.21 15.67
C ASN A 244 2.11 9.99 16.56
N ARG A 245 2.41 10.21 17.85
CA ARG A 245 2.57 9.15 18.85
C ARG A 245 1.27 8.48 19.29
N ARG A 246 0.11 9.04 18.90
CA ARG A 246 -1.23 8.57 19.33
C ARG A 246 -1.79 7.46 18.44
N VAL A 247 -1.21 7.24 17.26
CA VAL A 247 -1.59 6.20 16.31
C VAL A 247 -0.56 5.07 16.32
N LYS A 248 -0.94 3.85 15.91
CA LYS A 248 -0.01 2.72 15.84
C LYS A 248 1.01 2.74 14.70
N PRO A 249 0.72 3.26 13.49
CA PRO A 249 1.67 3.37 12.40
C PRO A 249 3.03 3.93 12.83
N THR A 250 4.11 3.33 12.35
CA THR A 250 5.50 3.63 12.69
C THR A 250 6.34 3.88 11.44
N GLU A 251 7.39 4.66 11.57
CA GLU A 251 8.47 4.70 10.58
C GLU A 251 9.32 3.42 10.71
N ASN A 252 9.55 2.73 9.60
CA ASN A 252 10.34 1.51 9.55
C ASN A 252 11.15 1.42 8.24
N PRO A 253 12.47 1.69 8.27
CA PRO A 253 13.33 1.62 7.09
C PRO A 253 13.39 0.25 6.43
N THR A 254 13.30 -0.84 7.20
CA THR A 254 13.29 -2.21 6.66
C THR A 254 12.02 -2.47 5.87
N VAL A 255 10.86 -2.03 6.37
CA VAL A 255 9.62 -2.08 5.59
C VAL A 255 9.76 -1.23 4.34
N SER A 256 10.36 -0.04 4.46
CA SER A 256 10.54 0.88 3.33
C SER A 256 11.36 0.26 2.20
N PHE A 257 12.43 -0.47 2.53
CA PHE A 257 13.25 -1.22 1.58
C PHE A 257 12.43 -2.29 0.81
N PHE A 258 11.69 -3.14 1.52
CA PHE A 258 10.95 -4.24 0.88
C PHE A 258 9.66 -3.78 0.18
N ALA A 259 9.01 -2.72 0.70
CA ALA A 259 7.75 -2.19 0.21
C ALA A 259 7.91 -0.93 -0.65
N LEU A 260 9.08 -0.73 -1.27
CA LEU A 260 9.31 0.33 -2.26
C LEU A 260 9.00 1.77 -1.76
N GLY A 261 9.21 2.04 -0.47
CA GLY A 261 8.97 3.35 0.14
C GLY A 261 7.77 3.45 1.06
N GLU A 262 6.97 2.38 1.22
CA GLU A 262 5.76 2.42 2.05
C GLU A 262 6.00 2.18 3.56
N GLY A 263 7.27 2.16 3.99
CA GLY A 263 7.65 1.97 5.39
C GLY A 263 7.62 3.23 6.26
N TRP A 264 7.46 4.41 5.66
CA TRP A 264 7.33 5.70 6.35
C TRP A 264 5.88 5.90 6.82
N HIS A 265 5.39 4.95 7.62
CA HIS A 265 3.96 4.74 7.81
C HIS A 265 3.35 5.69 8.85
N ASN A 266 4.13 6.17 9.82
CA ASN A 266 3.68 7.21 10.75
C ASN A 266 3.47 8.55 10.02
N TYR A 267 4.39 8.90 9.11
CA TYR A 267 4.24 10.06 8.23
C TYR A 267 3.02 9.88 7.33
N HIS A 268 2.93 8.73 6.68
CA HIS A 268 1.87 8.45 5.73
C HIS A 268 0.47 8.56 6.36
N HIS A 269 0.26 8.00 7.55
CA HIS A 269 -1.01 8.15 8.28
C HIS A 269 -1.24 9.58 8.79
N SER A 270 -0.18 10.35 9.01
CA SER A 270 -0.30 11.77 9.40
C SER A 270 -0.57 12.70 8.21
N PHE A 271 -0.12 12.34 7.01
CA PHE A 271 -0.26 13.14 5.80
C PHE A 271 -0.63 12.24 4.60
N PRO A 272 -1.80 11.58 4.62
CA PRO A 272 -2.16 10.56 3.63
C PRO A 272 -2.23 11.11 2.20
N TRP A 273 -2.40 12.41 2.03
CA TRP A 273 -2.44 13.08 0.72
C TRP A 273 -1.07 13.42 0.14
N ASP A 274 0.04 13.17 0.85
CA ASP A 274 1.39 13.41 0.32
C ASP A 274 1.77 12.37 -0.73
N TYR A 275 2.20 12.80 -1.92
CA TYR A 275 2.61 11.91 -3.02
C TYR A 275 3.88 11.10 -2.71
N LYS A 276 4.69 11.55 -1.76
CA LYS A 276 5.90 10.86 -1.35
C LYS A 276 5.63 9.77 -0.32
N ALA A 277 4.52 9.86 0.40
CA ALA A 277 4.24 9.08 1.60
C ALA A 277 5.39 9.12 2.65
N ALA A 278 6.25 10.15 2.62
CA ALA A 278 7.42 10.30 3.48
C ALA A 278 7.85 11.77 3.61
N GLU A 279 8.49 12.12 4.73
CA GLU A 279 9.20 13.41 4.89
C GLU A 279 10.45 13.45 3.98
N LEU A 280 10.76 14.61 3.40
CA LEU A 280 11.85 14.75 2.43
C LEU A 280 13.21 14.35 3.04
N GLY A 281 13.96 13.49 2.34
CA GLY A 281 15.34 13.14 2.72
C GLY A 281 15.76 11.70 2.44
N ALA A 282 14.82 10.78 2.21
CA ALA A 282 15.10 9.35 2.07
C ALA A 282 14.84 8.80 0.66
N TYR A 283 15.32 9.47 -0.41
CA TYR A 283 15.23 8.92 -1.78
C TYR A 283 15.81 7.50 -1.88
N GLY A 284 16.86 7.20 -1.08
CA GLY A 284 17.50 5.87 -1.06
C GLY A 284 16.57 4.72 -0.68
N LEU A 285 15.46 4.98 0.01
CA LEU A 285 14.48 3.96 0.42
C LEU A 285 13.07 4.25 -0.09
N ASN A 286 12.89 5.15 -1.06
CA ASN A 286 11.57 5.46 -1.61
C ASN A 286 11.57 5.50 -3.15
N PRO A 287 11.82 4.36 -3.81
CA PRO A 287 11.86 4.26 -5.26
C PRO A 287 10.54 4.66 -5.93
N THR A 288 9.39 4.47 -5.25
CA THR A 288 8.08 4.89 -5.75
C THR A 288 8.01 6.40 -5.97
N THR A 289 8.53 7.20 -5.04
CA THR A 289 8.61 8.67 -5.20
C THR A 289 9.45 9.05 -6.41
N GLY A 290 10.63 8.43 -6.56
CA GLY A 290 11.49 8.68 -7.72
C GLY A 290 10.82 8.35 -9.05
N PHE A 291 10.05 7.25 -9.10
CA PHE A 291 9.24 6.91 -10.28
C PHE A 291 8.18 7.98 -10.57
N ILE A 292 7.43 8.43 -9.56
CA ILE A 292 6.38 9.46 -9.75
C ILE A 292 7.01 10.79 -10.23
N GLU A 293 8.13 11.21 -9.65
CA GLU A 293 8.85 12.40 -10.08
C GLU A 293 9.37 12.30 -11.51
N LEU A 294 9.89 11.13 -11.92
CA LEU A 294 10.27 10.89 -13.31
C LEU A 294 9.07 11.02 -14.24
N MET A 295 7.93 10.40 -13.90
CA MET A 295 6.70 10.53 -14.69
C MET A 295 6.20 11.98 -14.74
N ALA A 296 6.42 12.77 -13.69
CA ALA A 296 6.09 14.19 -13.68
C ALA A 296 6.98 15.00 -14.62
N ARG A 297 8.29 14.72 -14.65
CA ARG A 297 9.25 15.33 -15.60
C ARG A 297 8.92 14.99 -17.05
N LEU A 298 8.41 13.78 -17.31
CA LEU A 298 7.90 13.37 -18.62
C LEU A 298 6.51 13.96 -18.95
N GLY A 299 5.91 14.74 -18.04
CA GLY A 299 4.59 15.34 -18.22
C GLY A 299 3.44 14.34 -18.18
N LEU A 300 3.64 13.14 -17.63
CA LEU A 300 2.63 12.08 -17.46
C LEU A 300 1.95 12.13 -16.09
N ALA A 301 2.65 12.62 -15.06
CA ALA A 301 2.11 12.92 -13.74
C ALA A 301 2.11 14.43 -13.48
N TYR A 302 1.17 14.92 -12.68
CA TYR A 302 1.01 16.34 -12.35
C TYR A 302 0.25 16.51 -11.03
N ASN A 303 0.15 17.73 -10.51
CA ASN A 303 -0.51 18.04 -9.23
C ASN A 303 0.01 17.20 -8.04
N LEU A 304 1.33 16.98 -7.97
CA LEU A 304 1.98 16.27 -6.87
C LEU A 304 1.82 17.04 -5.56
N LYS A 305 1.05 16.50 -4.61
CA LYS A 305 0.71 17.16 -3.34
C LYS A 305 1.75 16.86 -2.27
N THR A 306 2.29 17.88 -1.62
CA THR A 306 3.17 17.77 -0.45
C THR A 306 2.74 18.77 0.62
N PRO A 307 2.76 18.42 1.92
CA PRO A 307 2.53 19.39 2.98
C PRO A 307 3.66 20.42 3.00
N LYS A 308 3.34 21.61 3.48
CA LYS A 308 4.34 22.66 3.75
C LYS A 308 5.16 22.28 4.97
N LYS A 309 6.43 22.68 5.00
CA LYS A 309 7.35 22.38 6.09
C LYS A 309 6.80 22.82 7.45
N GLU A 310 6.18 23.99 7.52
CA GLU A 310 5.63 24.54 8.78
C GLU A 310 4.51 23.67 9.34
N LEU A 311 3.73 23.00 8.48
CA LEU A 311 2.68 22.07 8.92
C LEU A 311 3.30 20.80 9.50
N VAL A 312 4.35 20.28 8.85
CA VAL A 312 5.09 19.10 9.32
C VAL A 312 5.73 19.39 10.68
N ASP A 313 6.49 20.48 10.78
CA ASP A 313 7.16 20.91 12.02
C ASP A 313 6.15 21.08 13.17
N ARG A 314 5.01 21.74 12.91
CA ARG A 314 3.95 21.91 13.91
C ARG A 314 3.36 20.58 14.36
N THR A 315 3.15 19.65 13.44
CA THR A 315 2.59 18.32 13.74
C THR A 315 3.53 17.55 14.65
N ILE A 316 4.82 17.57 14.35
CA ILE A 316 5.89 16.93 15.14
C ILE A 316 5.94 17.52 16.55
N LEU A 317 5.96 18.85 16.67
CA LEU A 317 5.98 19.52 17.98
C LEU A 317 4.74 19.18 18.83
N LYS A 318 3.55 19.11 18.21
CA LYS A 318 2.30 18.85 18.92
C LYS A 318 2.09 17.37 19.27
N LYS A 319 2.41 16.46 18.34
CA LYS A 319 1.95 15.06 18.38
C LYS A 319 3.10 14.05 18.29
N GLY A 320 4.28 14.44 17.84
CA GLY A 320 5.45 13.56 17.69
C GLY A 320 5.95 12.99 19.01
N ASP A 321 6.65 11.87 18.97
CA ASP A 321 7.27 11.20 20.12
C ASP A 321 8.66 11.74 20.50
N GLY A 322 9.17 12.75 19.78
CA GLY A 322 10.48 13.36 20.00
C GLY A 322 11.63 12.70 19.21
N THR A 323 11.32 11.70 18.37
CA THR A 323 12.31 11.07 17.49
C THR A 323 12.40 11.73 16.10
N ASP A 324 13.48 11.47 15.38
CA ASP A 324 13.64 11.75 13.95
C ASP A 324 12.95 10.69 13.10
N SER A 325 12.85 10.89 11.78
CA SER A 325 12.12 9.97 10.89
C SER A 325 12.93 8.82 10.32
N LEU A 326 14.25 8.90 10.30
CA LEU A 326 15.11 7.93 9.61
C LEU A 326 15.54 6.77 10.52
N TRP A 327 16.00 7.06 11.73
CA TRP A 327 16.65 6.07 12.61
C TRP A 327 16.12 6.11 14.05
N GLY A 328 15.15 6.97 14.32
CA GLY A 328 14.55 7.11 15.64
C GLY A 328 15.48 7.80 16.65
N HIS A 329 16.50 8.55 16.20
CA HIS A 329 17.31 9.35 17.11
C HIS A 329 16.48 10.49 17.69
N ARG A 330 16.85 11.03 18.85
CA ARG A 330 16.15 12.22 19.38
C ARG A 330 16.41 13.41 18.46
N ARG A 331 15.36 14.17 18.14
CA ARG A 331 15.53 15.49 17.49
C ARG A 331 16.20 16.42 18.51
N HIS A 332 17.37 16.96 18.14
CA HIS A 332 18.12 17.94 18.92
C HIS A 332 17.51 19.34 18.86
#